data_AF-A0A9E3P0A5-F1
#
_entry.id   AF-A0A9E3P0A5-F1
#
_cell.length_a   1.000
_cell.length_b   1.000
_cell.length_c   1.000
_cell.angle_alpha   90.00
_cell.angle_beta   90.00
_cell.angle_gamma   90.00
#
_symmetry.space_group_name_H-M   'P 1'
#
loop_
_entity.id
_entity.type
_entity.pdbx_description
1 polymer ?
#
loop_
_entity_poly.entity_id
_entity_poly.type
_entity_poly.pdbx_seq_one_letter_code
_entity_poly.pdbx_strand_id
1 'polypeptide(L)'
;MDSLVRASLFVRRFVRGGYGIALTCALAAHVVYGGATAPLGPVPFVALAVWTLLLAKRLRQKLRLTGDARFLLDFELGALLAVGLDAALLRFDGTLSGRFSPATYVLVALVASFGRPAPGLAVVAWVVGLDALIRHKTLGETSWEALATQAGFAFAFALLNLLLLRAEVARIRMTARARVEKELERLRDDARSYRLLGAGEAAAQKEDAAERLARSSVEEIHQSVHYALELLRRCLDLHTAVLLWRTDSGGHLRISELSTASDEIHDAPFSIGDGVLAAVIAKKEAVLLENLRPSYKVPYYAGACPVRALAAIPVVDDGIVRGVLALDRVDNRAFTSQEHELAAQAARYCLRAIQ
;
A
#
# COMPACT_ATOMS: atom_id res chain seq x y z
N MET A 1 -17.83 16.25 -26.38
CA MET A 1 -18.40 16.28 -25.02
C MET A 1 -17.42 15.78 -23.95
N ASP A 2 -16.49 14.88 -24.27
CA ASP A 2 -15.48 14.36 -23.32
C ASP A 2 -14.44 15.36 -22.77
N SER A 3 -14.22 16.47 -23.46
CA SER A 3 -13.28 17.53 -23.01
C SER A 3 -13.87 18.37 -21.87
N LEU A 4 -15.16 18.69 -21.94
CA LEU A 4 -15.88 19.46 -20.92
C LEU A 4 -16.12 18.63 -19.65
N VAL A 5 -16.38 17.32 -19.79
CA VAL A 5 -16.51 16.41 -18.64
C VAL A 5 -15.18 16.24 -17.92
N ARG A 6 -14.07 16.06 -18.66
CA ARG A 6 -12.71 16.03 -18.07
C ARG A 6 -12.33 17.35 -17.38
N ALA A 7 -12.64 18.49 -17.99
CA ALA A 7 -12.45 19.80 -17.37
C ALA A 7 -13.27 19.94 -16.07
N SER A 8 -14.54 19.53 -16.06
CA SER A 8 -15.39 19.62 -14.86
C SER A 8 -14.91 18.72 -13.71
N LEU A 9 -14.44 17.51 -14.00
CA LEU A 9 -13.88 16.60 -13.01
C LEU A 9 -12.53 17.07 -12.49
N PHE A 10 -11.71 17.67 -13.37
CA PHE A 10 -10.45 18.29 -12.98
C PHE A 10 -10.70 19.46 -12.03
N VAL A 11 -11.63 20.37 -12.37
CA VAL A 11 -12.05 21.48 -11.50
C VAL A 11 -12.61 20.97 -10.18
N ARG A 12 -13.48 19.96 -10.17
CA ARG A 12 -14.05 19.42 -8.91
C ARG A 12 -13.00 18.75 -8.02
N ARG A 13 -11.99 18.11 -8.62
CA ARG A 13 -10.84 17.51 -7.93
C ARG A 13 -9.86 18.58 -7.41
N PHE A 14 -9.66 19.65 -8.19
CA PHE A 14 -8.84 20.81 -7.80
C PHE A 14 -9.51 21.61 -6.69
N VAL A 15 -10.83 21.78 -6.74
CA VAL A 15 -11.62 22.45 -5.71
C VAL A 15 -11.61 21.61 -4.42
N ARG A 16 -11.91 20.31 -4.47
CA ARG A 16 -11.82 19.42 -3.29
C ARG A 16 -10.40 19.25 -2.73
N GLY A 17 -9.36 19.34 -3.57
CA GLY A 17 -7.96 19.28 -3.15
C GLY A 17 -7.39 20.62 -2.67
N GLY A 18 -7.85 21.73 -3.24
CA GLY A 18 -7.32 23.08 -3.07
C GLY A 18 -7.89 23.83 -1.88
N TYR A 19 -9.04 23.43 -1.33
CA TYR A 19 -9.58 24.05 -0.11
C TYR A 19 -8.58 24.02 1.05
N GLY A 20 -7.78 22.95 1.15
CA GLY A 20 -6.76 22.81 2.19
C GLY A 20 -5.69 23.90 2.10
N ILE A 21 -5.07 24.03 0.92
CA ILE A 21 -4.05 25.05 0.66
C ILE A 21 -4.63 26.46 0.79
N ALA A 22 -5.83 26.70 0.26
CA ALA A 22 -6.50 27.99 0.38
C ALA A 22 -6.74 28.39 1.84
N LEU A 23 -7.16 27.43 2.68
CA LEU A 23 -7.33 27.68 4.11
C LEU A 23 -5.99 27.90 4.82
N THR A 24 -4.94 27.14 4.48
CA THR A 24 -3.59 27.36 5.02
C THR A 24 -3.07 28.75 4.66
N CYS A 25 -3.28 29.20 3.42
CA CYS A 25 -2.93 30.56 2.99
C CYS A 25 -3.76 31.61 3.73
N ALA A 26 -5.05 31.38 3.98
CA ALA A 26 -5.91 32.29 4.74
C ALA A 26 -5.46 32.41 6.21
N LEU A 27 -5.08 31.29 6.84
CA LEU A 27 -4.52 31.28 8.20
C LEU A 27 -3.15 31.98 8.24
N ALA A 28 -2.28 31.73 7.27
CA ALA A 28 -1.00 32.42 7.14
C ALA A 28 -1.19 33.93 6.98
N ALA A 29 -2.11 34.37 6.11
CA ALA A 29 -2.45 35.78 5.95
C ALA A 29 -2.96 36.37 7.27
N HIS A 30 -3.83 35.66 8.00
CA HIS A 30 -4.31 36.12 9.30
C HIS A 30 -3.16 36.35 10.30
N VAL A 31 -2.17 35.45 10.35
CA VAL A 31 -0.98 35.62 11.18
C VAL A 31 -0.15 36.83 10.74
N VAL A 32 0.12 36.97 9.44
CA VAL A 32 0.90 38.09 8.85
C VAL A 32 0.25 39.45 9.09
N TYR A 33 -1.09 39.55 9.08
CA TYR A 33 -1.81 40.78 9.38
C TYR A 33 -1.96 41.07 10.89
N GLY A 34 -1.25 40.33 11.77
CA GLY A 34 -1.24 40.57 13.21
C GLY A 34 -2.39 39.91 13.97
N GLY A 35 -3.08 38.94 13.37
CA GLY A 35 -4.13 38.18 14.05
C GLY A 35 -3.65 37.41 15.28
N ALA A 36 -2.38 37.01 15.31
CA ALA A 36 -1.76 36.32 16.45
C ALA A 36 -1.51 37.24 17.66
N THR A 37 -1.24 38.52 17.42
CA THR A 37 -0.97 39.52 18.48
C THR A 37 -2.24 40.24 18.93
N ALA A 38 -3.36 40.06 18.24
CA ALA A 38 -4.66 40.63 18.59
C ALA A 38 -5.15 40.20 19.99
N PRO A 39 -5.92 41.02 20.72
CA PRO A 39 -6.50 40.64 22.01
C PRO A 39 -7.37 39.37 21.90
N LEU A 40 -7.48 38.62 23.00
CA LEU A 40 -8.30 37.40 23.04
C LEU A 40 -9.75 37.75 22.73
N GLY A 41 -10.20 37.33 21.55
CA GLY A 41 -11.55 37.55 21.05
C GLY A 41 -12.07 36.32 20.30
N PRO A 42 -13.26 36.40 19.69
CA PRO A 42 -13.85 35.28 18.97
C PRO A 42 -13.03 34.88 17.73
N VAL A 43 -12.38 35.85 17.07
CA VAL A 43 -11.60 35.64 15.84
C VAL A 43 -10.39 34.71 16.04
N PRO A 44 -9.46 34.96 16.99
CA PRO A 44 -8.33 34.06 17.21
C PRO A 44 -8.76 32.67 17.70
N PHE A 45 -9.88 32.56 18.42
CA PHE A 45 -10.41 31.26 18.85
C PHE A 45 -10.94 30.43 17.66
N VAL A 46 -11.66 31.08 16.73
CA VAL A 46 -12.11 30.43 15.48
C VAL A 46 -10.90 30.04 14.63
N ALA A 47 -9.89 30.90 14.49
CA ALA A 47 -8.67 30.59 13.75
C ALA A 47 -7.93 29.37 14.35
N LEU A 48 -7.82 29.29 15.69
CA LEU A 48 -7.23 28.15 16.38
C LEU A 48 -8.04 26.87 16.20
N ALA A 49 -9.37 26.93 16.31
CA ALA A 49 -10.26 25.79 16.10
C ALA A 49 -10.17 25.25 14.66
N VAL A 50 -10.10 26.15 13.69
CA VAL A 50 -9.93 25.81 12.27
C VAL A 50 -8.56 25.18 12.03
N TRP A 51 -7.49 25.77 12.56
CA TRP A 51 -6.13 25.23 12.44
C TRP A 51 -5.99 23.84 13.07
N THR A 52 -6.47 23.65 14.30
CA THR A 52 -6.43 22.34 14.99
C THR A 52 -7.20 21.27 14.23
N LEU A 53 -8.38 21.59 13.72
CA LEU A 53 -9.21 20.66 12.95
C LEU A 53 -8.55 20.26 11.63
N LEU A 54 -7.94 21.20 10.91
CA LEU A 54 -7.17 20.91 9.69
C LEU A 54 -5.96 20.04 9.98
N LEU A 55 -5.15 20.40 10.97
CA LEU A 55 -3.95 19.66 11.35
C LEU A 55 -4.30 18.22 11.73
N ALA A 56 -5.32 18.03 12.59
CA ALA A 56 -5.77 16.71 13.02
C ALA A 56 -6.28 15.87 11.83
N LYS A 57 -7.04 16.47 10.90
CA LYS A 57 -7.55 15.79 9.71
C LYS A 57 -6.41 15.35 8.79
N ARG A 58 -5.43 16.21 8.53
CA ARG A 58 -4.28 15.91 7.65
C ARG A 58 -3.32 14.91 8.27
N LEU A 59 -3.08 14.99 9.57
CA LEU A 59 -2.27 14.02 10.30
C LEU A 59 -2.90 12.62 10.26
N ARG A 60 -4.22 12.51 10.53
CA ARG A 60 -4.95 11.23 10.38
C ARG A 60 -4.90 10.70 8.96
N GLN A 61 -4.99 11.57 7.95
CA GLN A 61 -4.91 11.15 6.55
C GLN A 61 -3.50 10.65 6.19
N LYS A 62 -2.44 11.27 6.73
CA LYS A 62 -1.04 10.81 6.55
C LYS A 62 -0.83 9.44 7.18
N LEU A 63 -1.31 9.24 8.41
CA LEU A 63 -1.15 7.98 9.15
C LEU A 63 -1.90 6.79 8.50
N ARG A 64 -2.96 7.06 7.71
CA ARG A 64 -3.73 6.02 7.01
C ARG A 64 -3.15 5.63 5.65
N LEU A 65 -2.24 6.42 5.08
CA LEU A 65 -1.69 6.22 3.75
C LEU A 65 -0.24 5.74 3.86
N THR A 66 -0.03 4.46 4.16
CA THR A 66 1.28 3.85 4.47
C THR A 66 2.15 3.52 3.23
N GLY A 67 2.11 4.30 2.15
CA GLY A 67 2.87 3.89 0.95
C GLY A 67 3.17 4.92 -0.14
N ASP A 68 2.39 6.00 -0.26
CA ASP A 68 2.77 7.11 -1.15
C ASP A 68 1.93 8.35 -0.83
N ALA A 69 2.38 9.14 0.15
CA ALA A 69 1.75 10.42 0.43
C ALA A 69 1.93 11.35 -0.79
N ARG A 70 0.83 11.94 -1.25
CA ARG A 70 0.86 12.91 -2.36
C ARG A 70 1.69 14.11 -1.94
N PHE A 71 2.54 14.64 -2.83
CA PHE A 71 3.36 15.85 -2.63
C PHE A 71 2.63 16.97 -1.87
N LEU A 72 1.38 17.23 -2.25
CA LEU A 72 0.53 18.28 -1.66
C LEU A 72 0.23 18.05 -0.18
N LEU A 73 0.09 16.80 0.27
CA LEU A 73 -0.26 16.48 1.66
C LEU A 73 0.94 16.74 2.58
N ASP A 74 2.15 16.37 2.16
CA ASP A 74 3.37 16.63 2.93
C ASP A 74 3.67 18.13 3.01
N PHE A 75 3.47 18.85 1.90
CA PHE A 75 3.58 20.30 1.88
C PHE A 75 2.56 20.98 2.79
N GLU A 76 1.28 20.61 2.69
CA GLU A 76 0.20 21.22 3.49
C GLU A 76 0.39 20.99 4.99
N LEU A 77 0.86 19.80 5.39
CA LEU A 77 1.13 19.48 6.79
C LEU A 77 2.31 20.30 7.32
N GLY A 78 3.40 20.41 6.55
CA GLY A 78 4.53 21.27 6.90
C GLY A 78 4.17 22.75 6.99
N ALA A 79 3.38 23.24 6.03
CA ALA A 79 2.90 24.63 6.02
C ALA A 79 1.98 24.94 7.21
N LEU A 80 1.08 24.03 7.60
CA LEU A 80 0.21 24.19 8.77
C LEU A 80 1.01 24.20 10.08
N LEU A 81 2.03 23.34 10.20
CA LEU A 81 2.90 23.34 11.38
C LEU A 81 3.70 24.65 11.49
N ALA A 82 4.18 25.19 10.35
CA ALA A 82 4.88 26.47 10.32
C ALA A 82 3.97 27.62 10.80
N VAL A 83 2.77 27.73 10.22
CA VAL A 83 1.78 28.74 10.61
C VAL A 83 1.44 28.66 12.10
N GLY A 84 1.27 27.45 12.64
CA GLY A 84 0.97 27.25 14.06
C GLY A 84 2.13 27.64 14.98
N LEU A 85 3.36 27.29 14.58
CA LEU A 85 4.55 27.64 15.35
C LEU A 85 4.80 29.14 15.37
N ASP A 86 4.74 29.80 14.21
CA ASP A 86 4.96 31.25 14.12
C ASP A 86 3.87 32.04 14.84
N ALA A 87 2.61 31.58 14.78
CA ALA A 87 1.53 32.15 15.58
C ALA A 87 1.79 32.01 17.09
N ALA A 88 2.30 30.87 17.55
CA ALA A 88 2.66 30.66 18.95
C ALA A 88 3.84 31.56 19.37
N LEU A 89 4.90 31.65 18.56
CA LEU A 89 6.05 32.52 18.81
C LEU A 89 5.62 33.99 18.95
N LEU A 90 4.82 34.49 18.01
CA LEU A 90 4.27 35.84 18.08
C LEU A 90 3.36 36.07 19.30
N ARG A 91 2.66 35.04 19.76
CA ARG A 91 1.74 35.16 20.91
C ARG A 91 2.48 35.20 22.25
N PHE A 92 3.52 34.37 22.40
CA PHE A 92 4.21 34.19 23.68
C PHE A 92 5.46 35.07 23.82
N ASP A 93 6.30 35.16 22.78
CA ASP A 93 7.54 35.94 22.79
C ASP A 93 7.38 37.32 22.12
N GLY A 94 6.30 37.54 21.37
CA GLY A 94 6.06 38.79 20.63
C GLY A 94 7.04 39.04 19.48
N THR A 95 8.00 38.13 19.26
CA THR A 95 9.11 38.25 18.30
C THR A 95 9.45 36.89 17.71
N LEU A 96 10.10 36.88 16.53
CA LEU A 96 10.54 35.65 15.85
C LEU A 96 11.99 35.26 16.18
N SER A 97 12.76 36.20 16.71
CA SER A 97 14.15 36.03 17.19
C SER A 97 14.23 35.83 18.71
N GLY A 98 13.11 35.54 19.36
CA GLY A 98 13.02 35.33 20.79
C GLY A 98 13.66 34.03 21.29
N ARG A 99 13.46 33.73 22.57
CA ARG A 99 14.02 32.55 23.26
C ARG A 99 13.57 31.24 22.62
N PHE A 100 12.39 31.22 22.00
CA PHE A 100 11.83 30.04 21.33
C PHE A 100 12.13 29.96 19.83
N SER A 101 12.91 30.89 19.27
CA SER A 101 13.35 30.86 17.86
C SER A 101 13.96 29.52 17.41
N PRO A 102 14.72 28.77 18.24
CA PRO A 102 15.24 27.45 17.84
C PRO A 102 14.19 26.41 17.46
N ALA A 103 12.94 26.58 17.91
CA ALA A 103 11.84 25.67 17.58
C ALA A 103 11.56 25.64 16.06
N THR A 104 11.81 26.74 15.35
CA THR A 104 11.63 26.82 13.89
C THR A 104 12.63 25.93 13.16
N TYR A 105 13.87 25.83 13.64
CA TYR A 105 14.86 24.92 13.07
C TYR A 105 14.54 23.45 13.34
N VAL A 106 14.00 23.14 14.53
CA VAL A 106 13.51 21.79 14.85
C VAL A 106 12.35 21.42 13.93
N LEU A 107 11.43 22.36 13.66
CA LEU A 107 10.34 22.13 12.72
C LEU A 107 10.86 21.89 11.30
N VAL A 108 11.81 22.70 10.82
CA VAL A 108 12.44 22.53 9.51
C VAL A 108 13.11 21.15 9.41
N ALA A 109 13.86 20.74 10.44
CA ALA A 109 14.46 19.41 10.50
C ALA A 109 13.38 18.32 10.48
N LEU A 110 12.32 18.46 11.28
CA LEU A 110 11.22 17.51 11.34
C LEU A 110 10.54 17.35 9.97
N VAL A 111 10.21 18.45 9.28
CA VAL A 111 9.58 18.39 7.96
C VAL A 111 10.53 17.84 6.90
N ALA A 112 11.81 18.23 6.92
CA ALA A 112 12.83 17.69 6.03
C ALA A 112 13.06 16.17 6.26
N SER A 113 12.72 15.66 7.45
CA SER A 113 12.80 14.22 7.76
C SER A 113 11.66 13.39 7.19
N PHE A 114 10.49 14.01 6.97
CA PHE A 114 9.23 13.30 6.76
C PHE A 114 8.96 12.86 5.31
N GLY A 115 9.92 12.94 4.39
CA GLY A 115 9.73 12.38 3.05
C GLY A 115 10.66 12.92 1.96
N ARG A 116 10.25 12.71 0.70
CA ARG A 116 10.96 13.05 -0.54
C ARG A 116 11.57 14.48 -0.49
N PRO A 117 12.71 14.72 -1.17
CA PRO A 117 13.42 16.01 -1.11
C PRO A 117 12.59 17.20 -1.60
N ALA A 118 11.71 16.99 -2.59
CA ALA A 118 10.95 18.07 -3.21
C ALA A 118 9.90 18.70 -2.28
N PRO A 119 9.00 17.95 -1.61
CA PRO A 119 8.10 18.53 -0.62
C PRO A 119 8.82 19.22 0.54
N GLY A 120 9.92 18.62 1.02
CA GLY A 120 10.72 19.20 2.11
C GLY A 120 11.29 20.57 1.75
N LEU A 121 11.92 20.70 0.57
CA LEU A 121 12.43 21.98 0.08
C LEU A 121 11.32 23.02 -0.13
N ALA A 122 10.15 22.59 -0.62
CA ALA A 122 9.00 23.47 -0.78
C ALA A 122 8.50 24.03 0.56
N VAL A 123 8.48 23.23 1.62
CA VAL A 123 8.12 23.72 2.97
C VAL A 123 9.18 24.65 3.53
N VAL A 124 10.47 24.38 3.32
CA VAL A 124 11.54 25.30 3.76
C VAL A 124 11.39 26.66 3.10
N ALA A 125 11.13 26.69 1.78
CA ALA A 125 10.85 27.93 1.06
C ALA A 125 9.61 28.65 1.63
N TRP A 126 8.57 27.91 1.99
CA TRP A 126 7.37 28.45 2.64
C TRP A 126 7.68 29.05 4.01
N VAL A 127 8.43 28.37 4.88
CA VAL A 127 8.82 28.85 6.21
C VAL A 127 9.61 30.16 6.09
N VAL A 128 10.61 30.22 5.22
CA VAL A 128 11.43 31.43 5.02
C VAL A 128 10.58 32.58 4.44
N GLY A 129 9.70 32.29 3.49
CA GLY A 129 8.82 33.30 2.90
C GLY A 129 7.80 33.85 3.91
N LEU A 130 7.27 33.00 4.79
CA LEU A 130 6.31 33.39 5.81
C LEU A 130 6.98 34.21 6.93
N ASP A 131 8.17 33.82 7.37
CA ASP A 131 8.98 34.59 8.32
C ASP A 131 9.30 35.99 7.78
N ALA A 132 9.73 36.07 6.52
CA ALA A 132 9.99 37.34 5.83
C ALA A 132 8.76 38.25 5.79
N LEU A 133 7.59 37.69 5.49
CA LEU A 133 6.33 38.43 5.44
C LEU A 133 5.91 38.95 6.82
N ILE A 134 6.02 38.13 7.87
CA ILE A 134 5.70 38.53 9.25
C ILE A 134 6.64 39.64 9.72
N ARG A 135 7.95 39.51 9.47
CA ARG A 135 8.94 40.55 9.83
C ARG A 135 8.62 41.88 9.17
N HIS A 136 8.32 41.86 7.87
CA HIS A 136 8.03 43.06 7.11
C HIS A 136 6.67 43.69 7.44
N LYS A 137 5.61 42.90 7.64
CA LYS A 137 4.23 43.40 7.81
C LYS A 137 3.77 43.51 9.26
N THR A 138 4.15 42.57 10.11
CA THR A 138 3.68 42.51 11.50
C THR A 138 4.64 43.24 12.45
N LEU A 139 5.94 42.99 12.32
CA LEU A 139 6.97 43.55 13.21
C LEU A 139 7.56 44.87 12.69
N GLY A 140 7.41 45.17 11.40
CA GLY A 140 7.99 46.35 10.77
C GLY A 140 9.52 46.34 10.69
N GLU A 141 10.14 45.18 10.89
CA GLU A 141 11.58 44.98 10.85
C GLU A 141 12.05 44.75 9.40
N THR A 142 12.88 45.65 8.88
CA THR A 142 13.53 45.53 7.55
C THR A 142 15.00 45.14 7.65
N SER A 143 15.43 44.54 8.77
CA SER A 143 16.81 44.09 8.95
C SER A 143 17.07 42.83 8.12
N TRP A 144 17.68 43.01 6.95
CA TRP A 144 18.09 41.93 6.05
C TRP A 144 19.07 40.94 6.69
N GLU A 145 19.85 41.39 7.68
CA GLU A 145 20.81 40.55 8.41
C GLU A 145 20.12 39.48 9.28
N ALA A 146 19.05 39.84 9.98
CA ALA A 146 18.28 38.89 10.81
C ALA A 146 17.57 37.84 9.95
N LEU A 147 17.06 38.25 8.79
CA LEU A 147 16.45 37.34 7.82
C LEU A 147 17.49 36.43 7.17
N ALA A 148 18.64 36.98 6.77
CA ALA A 148 19.73 36.21 6.15
C ALA A 148 20.31 35.16 7.11
N THR A 149 20.48 35.51 8.38
CA THR A 149 20.96 34.57 9.40
C THR A 149 19.94 33.44 9.63
N GLN A 150 18.66 33.75 9.82
CA GLN A 150 17.62 32.74 10.01
C GLN A 150 17.40 31.86 8.77
N ALA A 151 17.37 32.44 7.58
CA ALA A 151 17.28 31.71 6.33
C ALA A 151 18.51 30.81 6.11
N GLY A 152 19.70 31.32 6.44
CA GLY A 152 20.96 30.56 6.41
C GLY A 152 20.92 29.35 7.35
N PHE A 153 20.49 29.53 8.61
CA PHE A 153 20.35 28.42 9.55
C PHE A 153 19.26 27.43 9.13
N ALA A 154 18.10 27.89 8.66
CA ALA A 154 17.04 27.02 8.18
C ALA A 154 17.51 26.19 6.97
N PHE A 155 18.21 26.81 6.03
CA PHE A 155 18.79 26.12 4.88
C PHE A 155 19.88 25.13 5.29
N ALA A 156 20.79 25.52 6.18
CA ALA A 156 21.84 24.64 6.68
C ALA A 156 21.26 23.41 7.40
N PHE A 157 20.25 23.59 8.26
CA PHE A 157 19.55 22.48 8.93
C PHE A 157 18.81 21.59 7.94
N ALA A 158 18.11 22.16 6.96
CA ALA A 158 17.44 21.39 5.92
C ALA A 158 18.44 20.58 5.09
N LEU A 159 19.55 21.20 4.66
CA LEU A 159 20.60 20.56 3.87
C LEU A 159 21.27 19.44 4.67
N LEU A 160 21.68 19.72 5.92
CA LEU A 160 22.34 18.75 6.79
C LEU A 160 21.42 17.56 7.07
N ASN A 161 20.13 17.80 7.33
CA ASN A 161 19.19 16.72 7.54
C ASN A 161 18.94 15.90 6.27
N LEU A 162 18.81 16.54 5.10
CA LEU A 162 18.69 15.84 3.82
C LEU A 162 19.94 15.02 3.50
N LEU A 163 21.13 15.56 3.76
CA LEU A 163 22.41 14.87 3.56
C LEU A 163 22.56 13.71 4.54
N LEU A 164 22.27 13.90 5.82
CA LEU A 164 22.36 12.85 6.84
C LEU A 164 21.36 11.73 6.58
N LEU A 165 20.10 12.04 6.29
CA LEU A 165 19.09 11.02 5.99
C LEU A 165 19.44 10.26 4.72
N ARG A 166 19.94 10.94 3.68
CA ARG A 166 20.38 10.26 2.46
C ARG A 166 21.65 9.44 2.69
N ALA A 167 22.60 9.95 3.47
CA ALA A 167 23.81 9.24 3.82
C ALA A 167 23.46 8.00 4.65
N GLU A 168 22.54 8.10 5.61
CA GLU A 168 22.13 6.98 6.44
C GLU A 168 21.30 5.96 5.65
N VAL A 169 20.37 6.41 4.80
CA VAL A 169 19.64 5.51 3.90
C VAL A 169 20.59 4.85 2.89
N ALA A 170 21.56 5.59 2.34
CA ALA A 170 22.57 5.04 1.45
C ALA A 170 23.47 4.04 2.20
N ARG A 171 23.87 4.36 3.43
CA ARG A 171 24.67 3.50 4.29
C ARG A 171 23.92 2.21 4.61
N ILE A 172 22.68 2.30 5.08
CA ILE A 172 21.80 1.15 5.35
C ILE A 172 21.65 0.31 4.09
N ARG A 173 21.41 0.93 2.93
CA ARG A 173 21.31 0.20 1.64
C ARG A 173 22.62 -0.46 1.25
N MET A 174 23.76 0.20 1.45
CA MET A 174 25.08 -0.37 1.17
C MET A 174 25.39 -1.52 2.11
N THR A 175 25.11 -1.40 3.41
CA THR A 175 25.32 -2.49 4.39
C THR A 175 24.36 -3.66 4.14
N ALA A 176 23.11 -3.39 3.78
CA ALA A 176 22.15 -4.41 3.40
C ALA A 176 22.60 -5.15 2.13
N ARG A 177 23.04 -4.43 1.09
CA ARG A 177 23.59 -5.03 -0.13
C ARG A 177 24.86 -5.81 0.13
N ALA A 178 25.78 -5.28 0.93
CA ALA A 178 27.01 -5.98 1.30
C ALA A 178 26.74 -7.25 2.11
N ARG A 179 25.72 -7.24 2.98
CA ARG A 179 25.28 -8.44 3.70
C ARG A 179 24.72 -9.48 2.74
N VAL A 180 23.85 -9.07 1.81
CA VAL A 180 23.30 -9.94 0.77
C VAL A 180 24.41 -10.51 -0.13
N GLU A 181 25.37 -9.68 -0.56
CA GLU A 181 26.48 -10.13 -1.39
C GLU A 181 27.38 -11.11 -0.62
N LYS A 182 27.67 -10.84 0.65
CA LYS A 182 28.46 -11.74 1.51
C LYS A 182 27.75 -13.08 1.74
N GLU A 183 26.43 -13.06 1.81
CA GLU A 183 25.61 -14.27 1.93
C GLU A 183 25.60 -15.05 0.60
N LEU A 184 25.55 -14.36 -0.53
CA LEU A 184 25.73 -14.93 -1.87
C LEU A 184 27.13 -15.52 -2.08
N GLU A 185 28.20 -14.83 -1.65
CA GLU A 185 29.57 -15.33 -1.69
C GLU A 185 29.72 -16.57 -0.81
N ARG A 186 29.17 -16.57 0.42
CA ARG A 186 29.15 -17.75 1.28
C ARG A 186 28.44 -18.92 0.60
N LEU A 187 27.26 -18.69 0.02
CA LEU A 187 26.53 -19.72 -0.74
C LEU A 187 27.35 -20.25 -1.92
N ARG A 188 28.13 -19.39 -2.60
CA ARG A 188 29.03 -19.77 -3.70
C ARG A 188 30.26 -20.54 -3.22
N ASP A 189 30.86 -20.13 -2.12
CA ASP A 189 32.05 -20.79 -1.54
C ASP A 189 31.68 -22.14 -0.91
N ASP A 190 30.52 -22.23 -0.27
CA ASP A 190 29.94 -23.50 0.15
C ASP A 190 29.77 -24.40 -1.08
N ALA A 191 29.15 -23.90 -2.15
CA ALA A 191 29.01 -24.63 -3.41
C ALA A 191 30.36 -25.05 -4.03
N ARG A 192 31.43 -24.27 -3.84
CA ARG A 192 32.79 -24.58 -4.33
C ARG A 192 33.51 -25.58 -3.43
N SER A 193 33.33 -25.52 -2.12
CA SER A 193 33.85 -26.48 -1.14
C SER A 193 33.22 -27.86 -1.35
N TYR A 194 31.93 -27.91 -1.63
CA TYR A 194 31.22 -29.13 -2.06
C TYR A 194 31.75 -29.72 -3.38
N ARG A 195 32.43 -28.92 -4.22
CA ARG A 195 33.10 -29.42 -5.44
C ARG A 195 34.45 -30.06 -5.14
N LEU A 196 35.10 -29.71 -4.03
CA LEU A 196 36.43 -30.21 -3.65
C LEU A 196 36.37 -31.41 -2.69
N LEU A 197 35.22 -31.66 -2.05
CA LEU A 197 34.94 -32.88 -1.28
C LEU A 197 34.39 -34.04 -2.14
N GLY A 198 34.04 -33.77 -3.42
CA GLY A 198 33.54 -34.74 -4.40
C GLY A 198 34.52 -35.79 -4.90
N ALA A 199 35.69 -35.96 -4.26
CA ALA A 199 36.58 -37.09 -4.54
C ALA A 199 36.22 -38.36 -3.72
N GLY A 200 35.21 -38.30 -2.83
CA GLY A 200 34.76 -39.45 -2.03
C GLY A 200 33.26 -39.59 -1.76
N GLU A 201 32.43 -38.57 -1.99
CA GLU A 201 30.99 -38.55 -1.58
C GLU A 201 30.00 -38.51 -2.76
N ALA A 202 30.20 -39.34 -3.78
CA ALA A 202 29.34 -39.34 -4.99
C ALA A 202 27.87 -39.77 -4.78
N ALA A 203 27.50 -40.22 -3.56
CA ALA A 203 26.15 -40.73 -3.25
C ALA A 203 25.22 -39.68 -2.61
N ALA A 204 25.71 -38.88 -1.64
CA ALA A 204 24.89 -37.90 -0.91
C ALA A 204 24.53 -36.66 -1.75
N GLN A 205 25.39 -36.29 -2.71
CA GLN A 205 25.23 -35.08 -3.53
C GLN A 205 24.15 -35.19 -4.63
N LYS A 206 23.76 -36.40 -5.03
CA LYS A 206 22.63 -36.61 -5.97
C LYS A 206 21.28 -36.34 -5.32
N GLU A 207 21.17 -36.57 -4.01
CA GLU A 207 19.92 -36.45 -3.26
C GLU A 207 19.55 -34.97 -3.04
N ASP A 208 20.49 -34.15 -2.56
CA ASP A 208 20.29 -32.70 -2.34
C ASP A 208 20.08 -31.89 -3.64
N ALA A 209 20.74 -32.28 -4.73
CA ALA A 209 20.56 -31.64 -6.04
C ALA A 209 19.19 -31.98 -6.64
N ALA A 210 18.74 -33.23 -6.48
CA ALA A 210 17.40 -33.65 -6.85
C ALA A 210 16.34 -32.93 -6.00
N GLU A 211 16.58 -32.72 -4.70
CA GLU A 211 15.65 -32.03 -3.81
C GLU A 211 15.48 -30.54 -4.16
N ARG A 212 16.57 -29.84 -4.51
CA ARG A 212 16.50 -28.43 -4.95
C ARG A 212 15.83 -28.27 -6.31
N LEU A 213 16.09 -29.17 -7.25
CA LEU A 213 15.40 -29.21 -8.53
C LEU A 213 13.92 -29.53 -8.33
N ALA A 214 13.58 -30.49 -7.47
CA ALA A 214 12.20 -30.79 -7.12
C ALA A 214 11.48 -29.57 -6.53
N ARG A 215 12.12 -28.83 -5.62
CA ARG A 215 11.53 -27.60 -5.05
C ARG A 215 11.31 -26.51 -6.09
N SER A 216 12.27 -26.31 -7.01
CA SER A 216 12.13 -25.34 -8.10
C SER A 216 11.00 -25.72 -9.06
N SER A 217 10.90 -27.01 -9.40
CA SER A 217 9.82 -27.51 -10.26
C SER A 217 8.46 -27.36 -9.61
N VAL A 218 8.35 -27.59 -8.29
CA VAL A 218 7.11 -27.39 -7.53
C VAL A 218 6.68 -25.91 -7.56
N GLU A 219 7.60 -24.98 -7.34
CA GLU A 219 7.28 -23.54 -7.39
C GLU A 219 6.83 -23.10 -8.79
N GLU A 220 7.45 -23.62 -9.84
CA GLU A 220 7.08 -23.32 -11.23
C GLU A 220 5.66 -23.84 -11.56
N ILE A 221 5.30 -25.01 -11.02
CA ILE A 221 3.95 -25.57 -11.13
C ILE A 221 2.92 -24.66 -10.45
N HIS A 222 3.19 -24.24 -9.20
CA HIS A 222 2.31 -23.33 -8.46
C HIS A 222 2.11 -22.01 -9.23
N GLN A 223 3.19 -21.42 -9.74
CA GLN A 223 3.14 -20.18 -10.50
C GLN A 223 2.36 -20.32 -11.83
N SER A 224 2.52 -21.44 -12.53
CA SER A 224 1.79 -21.75 -13.76
C SER A 224 0.28 -21.85 -13.52
N VAL A 225 -0.13 -22.56 -12.48
CA VAL A 225 -1.53 -22.71 -12.09
C VAL A 225 -2.12 -21.36 -11.66
N HIS A 226 -1.40 -20.60 -10.84
CA HIS A 226 -1.82 -19.27 -10.41
C HIS A 226 -2.11 -18.35 -11.60
N TYR A 227 -1.20 -18.30 -12.58
CA TYR A 227 -1.35 -17.47 -13.77
C TYR A 227 -2.58 -17.90 -14.61
N ALA A 228 -2.84 -19.20 -14.74
CA ALA A 228 -4.02 -19.69 -15.43
C ALA A 228 -5.33 -19.28 -14.72
N LEU A 229 -5.37 -19.36 -13.39
CA LEU A 229 -6.53 -18.90 -12.61
C LEU A 229 -6.72 -17.39 -12.72
N GLU A 230 -5.64 -16.61 -12.71
CA GLU A 230 -5.70 -15.16 -12.88
C GLU A 230 -6.25 -14.77 -14.26
N LEU A 231 -5.75 -15.41 -15.33
CA LEU A 231 -6.26 -15.20 -16.68
C LEU A 231 -7.74 -15.56 -16.78
N LEU A 232 -8.14 -16.71 -16.24
CA LEU A 232 -9.53 -17.15 -16.23
C LEU A 232 -10.42 -16.15 -15.50
N ARG A 233 -9.98 -15.66 -14.33
CA ARG A 233 -10.70 -14.64 -13.54
C ARG A 233 -10.91 -13.35 -14.34
N ARG A 234 -9.86 -12.86 -15.00
CA ARG A 234 -9.93 -11.62 -15.78
C ARG A 234 -10.74 -11.77 -17.07
N CYS A 235 -10.59 -12.87 -17.79
CA CYS A 235 -11.29 -13.11 -19.05
C CYS A 235 -12.79 -13.34 -18.86
N LEU A 236 -13.18 -13.99 -17.76
CA LEU A 236 -14.58 -14.31 -17.46
C LEU A 236 -15.22 -13.31 -16.48
N ASP A 237 -14.52 -12.22 -16.13
CA ASP A 237 -14.99 -11.21 -15.18
C ASP A 237 -15.52 -11.84 -13.88
N LEU A 238 -14.68 -12.69 -13.27
CA LEU A 238 -14.98 -13.42 -12.05
C LEU A 238 -14.52 -12.64 -10.82
N HIS A 239 -15.22 -12.84 -9.72
CA HIS A 239 -14.80 -12.31 -8.43
C HIS A 239 -13.70 -13.18 -7.83
N THR A 240 -13.88 -14.50 -7.84
CA THR A 240 -12.88 -15.49 -7.41
C THR A 240 -12.80 -16.67 -8.38
N ALA A 241 -11.58 -17.15 -8.58
CA ALA A 241 -11.26 -18.44 -9.17
C ALA A 241 -10.34 -19.20 -8.20
N VAL A 242 -10.81 -20.34 -7.70
CA VAL A 242 -10.10 -21.13 -6.68
C VAL A 242 -10.01 -22.59 -7.10
N LEU A 243 -8.81 -23.15 -6.98
CA LEU A 243 -8.56 -24.57 -7.19
C LEU A 243 -8.49 -25.27 -5.83
N LEU A 244 -9.44 -26.15 -5.57
CA LEU A 244 -9.51 -26.95 -4.36
C LEU A 244 -9.01 -28.36 -4.66
N TRP A 245 -8.11 -28.87 -3.83
CA TRP A 245 -7.52 -30.20 -3.99
C TRP A 245 -7.86 -31.10 -2.82
N ARG A 246 -8.12 -32.38 -3.08
CA ARG A 246 -8.34 -33.38 -2.02
C ARG A 246 -7.03 -33.65 -1.28
N THR A 247 -7.11 -33.73 0.04
CA THR A 247 -5.99 -34.21 0.85
C THR A 247 -5.79 -35.72 0.69
N ASP A 248 -4.59 -36.22 0.99
CA ASP A 248 -4.26 -37.66 0.89
C ASP A 248 -5.11 -38.53 1.82
N SER A 249 -5.55 -37.97 2.95
CA SER A 249 -6.52 -38.58 3.87
C SER A 249 -7.93 -38.71 3.30
N GLY A 250 -8.22 -38.05 2.16
CA GLY A 250 -9.45 -38.18 1.40
C GLY A 250 -10.71 -37.60 2.06
N GLY A 251 -10.60 -36.95 3.23
CA GLY A 251 -11.73 -36.38 3.98
C GLY A 251 -11.92 -34.86 3.80
N HIS A 252 -10.89 -34.15 3.34
CA HIS A 252 -10.90 -32.69 3.25
C HIS A 252 -10.43 -32.17 1.88
N LEU A 253 -10.85 -30.95 1.56
CA LEU A 253 -10.34 -30.13 0.46
C LEU A 253 -9.49 -29.01 1.02
N ARG A 254 -8.34 -28.75 0.40
CA ARG A 254 -7.50 -27.57 0.69
C ARG A 254 -7.48 -26.64 -0.51
N ILE A 255 -7.25 -25.35 -0.29
CA ILE A 255 -6.93 -24.44 -1.39
C ILE A 255 -5.54 -24.84 -1.90
N SER A 256 -5.47 -25.22 -3.17
CA SER A 256 -4.20 -25.45 -3.86
C SER A 256 -3.67 -24.14 -4.41
N GLU A 257 -4.54 -23.38 -5.09
CA GLU A 257 -4.23 -22.08 -5.69
C GLU A 257 -5.48 -21.21 -5.76
N LEU A 258 -5.28 -19.89 -5.78
CA LEU A 258 -6.36 -18.92 -5.68
C LEU A 258 -6.03 -17.63 -6.44
N SER A 259 -7.01 -17.11 -7.17
CA SER A 259 -7.04 -15.72 -7.64
C SER A 259 -8.37 -15.09 -7.24
N THR A 260 -8.36 -14.01 -6.46
CA THR A 260 -9.57 -13.36 -5.97
C THR A 260 -9.43 -11.83 -5.93
N ALA A 261 -10.57 -11.13 -5.91
CA ALA A 261 -10.66 -9.72 -5.54
C ALA A 261 -11.17 -9.50 -4.11
N SER A 262 -11.40 -10.57 -3.34
CA SER A 262 -11.89 -10.51 -1.96
C SER A 262 -10.74 -10.56 -0.95
N ASP A 263 -10.85 -9.78 0.12
CA ASP A 263 -9.94 -9.82 1.28
C ASP A 263 -10.40 -10.83 2.35
N GLU A 264 -11.57 -11.46 2.20
CA GLU A 264 -12.23 -12.31 3.20
C GLU A 264 -12.26 -13.81 2.80
N ILE A 265 -11.12 -14.34 2.36
CA ILE A 265 -10.97 -15.77 2.05
C ILE A 265 -10.50 -16.54 3.28
N HIS A 266 -11.18 -17.64 3.57
CA HIS A 266 -10.83 -18.57 4.64
C HIS A 266 -10.05 -19.75 4.06
N ASP A 267 -8.77 -19.84 4.42
CA ASP A 267 -7.90 -20.96 4.08
C ASP A 267 -7.92 -21.98 5.22
N ALA A 268 -8.76 -23.02 5.11
CA ALA A 268 -8.81 -24.12 6.06
C ALA A 268 -9.31 -25.38 5.35
N PRO A 269 -8.97 -26.58 5.86
CA PRO A 269 -9.48 -27.81 5.29
C PRO A 269 -11.01 -27.82 5.31
N PHE A 270 -11.63 -27.86 4.14
CA PHE A 270 -13.08 -27.95 3.99
C PHE A 270 -13.50 -29.41 3.98
N SER A 271 -14.49 -29.80 4.77
CA SER A 271 -15.02 -31.16 4.75
C SER A 271 -15.66 -31.47 3.39
N ILE A 272 -15.31 -32.61 2.78
CA ILE A 272 -15.85 -33.04 1.47
C ILE A 272 -17.38 -33.24 1.51
N GLY A 273 -17.96 -33.43 2.69
CA GLY A 273 -19.40 -33.59 2.90
C GLY A 273 -20.20 -32.28 2.89
N ASP A 274 -19.56 -31.11 2.82
CA ASP A 274 -20.24 -29.83 2.99
C ASP A 274 -20.62 -29.15 1.65
N GLY A 275 -21.89 -28.79 1.55
CA GLY A 275 -22.41 -27.83 0.57
C GLY A 275 -22.28 -28.27 -0.89
N VAL A 276 -22.01 -27.29 -1.76
CA VAL A 276 -22.00 -27.51 -3.22
C VAL A 276 -20.84 -28.40 -3.68
N LEU A 277 -19.72 -28.35 -2.97
CA LEU A 277 -18.51 -29.10 -3.33
C LEU A 277 -18.72 -30.60 -3.18
N ALA A 278 -19.51 -31.01 -2.17
CA ALA A 278 -19.91 -32.39 -1.96
C ALA A 278 -20.69 -32.95 -3.15
N ALA A 279 -21.61 -32.15 -3.71
CA ALA A 279 -22.43 -32.56 -4.85
C ALA A 279 -21.58 -32.79 -6.11
N VAL A 280 -20.59 -31.93 -6.36
CA VAL A 280 -19.65 -32.05 -7.49
C VAL A 280 -18.80 -33.31 -7.36
N ILE A 281 -18.28 -33.59 -6.16
CA ILE A 281 -17.44 -34.76 -5.91
C ILE A 281 -18.25 -36.06 -6.02
N ALA A 282 -19.48 -36.09 -5.49
CA ALA A 282 -20.34 -37.26 -5.50
C ALA A 282 -20.85 -37.60 -6.92
N LYS A 283 -21.27 -36.59 -7.69
CA LYS A 283 -21.83 -36.79 -9.03
C LYS A 283 -20.77 -36.83 -10.13
N LYS A 284 -19.57 -36.32 -9.88
CA LYS A 284 -18.50 -36.13 -10.90
C LYS A 284 -18.97 -35.25 -12.07
N GLU A 285 -19.92 -34.37 -11.82
CA GLU A 285 -20.51 -33.45 -12.78
C GLU A 285 -20.36 -32.02 -12.28
N ALA A 286 -20.28 -31.07 -13.20
CA ALA A 286 -20.23 -29.67 -12.85
C ALA A 286 -21.58 -29.19 -12.29
N VAL A 287 -21.52 -28.34 -11.28
CA VAL A 287 -22.68 -27.71 -10.68
C VAL A 287 -22.61 -26.21 -10.94
N LEU A 288 -23.62 -25.70 -11.62
CA LEU A 288 -23.79 -24.29 -11.92
C LEU A 288 -24.97 -23.77 -11.08
N LEU A 289 -24.71 -22.80 -10.22
CA LEU A 289 -25.71 -22.14 -9.38
C LEU A 289 -25.85 -20.67 -9.77
N GLU A 290 -27.09 -20.20 -9.69
CA GLU A 290 -27.49 -18.81 -9.84
C GLU A 290 -28.40 -18.41 -8.69
N ASN A 291 -28.61 -17.11 -8.50
CA ASN A 291 -29.47 -16.55 -7.46
C ASN A 291 -29.10 -17.00 -6.03
N LEU A 292 -27.80 -17.13 -5.75
CA LEU A 292 -27.32 -17.47 -4.42
C LEU A 292 -27.75 -16.40 -3.41
N ARG A 293 -28.31 -16.86 -2.29
CA ARG A 293 -28.69 -16.00 -1.17
C ARG A 293 -27.43 -15.69 -0.33
N PRO A 294 -27.34 -14.52 0.34
CA PRO A 294 -26.22 -14.22 1.23
C PRO A 294 -26.02 -15.22 2.38
N SER A 295 -27.09 -15.95 2.74
CA SER A 295 -27.08 -17.02 3.74
C SER A 295 -26.53 -18.35 3.23
N TYR A 296 -26.26 -18.48 1.93
CA TYR A 296 -25.71 -19.69 1.34
C TYR A 296 -24.26 -19.87 1.78
N LYS A 297 -23.88 -21.09 2.18
CA LYS A 297 -22.52 -21.37 2.65
C LYS A 297 -21.63 -21.74 1.48
N VAL A 298 -20.70 -20.86 1.14
CA VAL A 298 -19.59 -21.12 0.22
C VAL A 298 -18.33 -21.32 1.08
N PRO A 299 -17.72 -22.53 1.09
CA PRO A 299 -16.76 -22.91 2.13
C PRO A 299 -15.55 -21.99 2.29
N TYR A 300 -15.08 -21.37 1.19
CA TYR A 300 -13.89 -20.52 1.19
C TYR A 300 -14.14 -19.05 1.55
N TYR A 301 -15.37 -18.66 1.88
CA TYR A 301 -15.67 -17.32 2.42
C TYR A 301 -15.88 -17.37 3.94
N ALA A 302 -15.22 -16.48 4.67
CA ALA A 302 -15.34 -16.41 6.14
C ALA A 302 -16.67 -15.80 6.62
N GLY A 303 -17.31 -14.98 5.79
CA GLY A 303 -18.49 -14.18 6.14
C GLY A 303 -19.74 -14.51 5.32
N ALA A 304 -20.64 -13.52 5.22
CA ALA A 304 -21.80 -13.62 4.34
C ALA A 304 -21.36 -13.78 2.89
N CYS A 305 -21.96 -14.73 2.17
CA CYS A 305 -21.59 -15.04 0.79
C CYS A 305 -21.78 -13.80 -0.11
N PRO A 306 -20.70 -13.20 -0.63
CA PRO A 306 -20.81 -11.99 -1.46
C PRO A 306 -21.23 -12.31 -2.89
N VAL A 307 -21.21 -13.60 -3.26
CA VAL A 307 -21.40 -14.07 -4.63
C VAL A 307 -22.85 -14.49 -4.89
N ARG A 308 -23.31 -14.25 -6.11
CA ARG A 308 -24.68 -14.57 -6.56
C ARG A 308 -24.73 -15.69 -7.60
N ALA A 309 -23.61 -15.96 -8.28
CA ALA A 309 -23.44 -17.09 -9.17
C ALA A 309 -22.16 -17.86 -8.84
N LEU A 310 -22.22 -19.19 -8.93
CA LEU A 310 -21.10 -20.10 -8.63
C LEU A 310 -21.10 -21.24 -9.65
N ALA A 311 -19.95 -21.50 -10.25
CA ALA A 311 -19.68 -22.67 -11.07
C ALA A 311 -18.63 -23.52 -10.37
N ALA A 312 -18.98 -24.75 -10.02
CA ALA A 312 -18.06 -25.70 -9.41
C ALA A 312 -17.87 -26.89 -10.36
N ILE A 313 -16.64 -27.07 -10.83
CA ILE A 313 -16.28 -28.00 -11.90
C ILE A 313 -15.33 -29.06 -11.35
N PRO A 314 -15.62 -30.36 -11.54
CA PRO A 314 -14.77 -31.42 -11.03
C PRO A 314 -13.46 -31.47 -11.82
N VAL A 315 -12.35 -31.61 -11.10
CA VAL A 315 -11.04 -31.95 -11.67
C VAL A 315 -10.90 -33.47 -11.62
N VAL A 316 -11.01 -34.12 -12.78
CA VAL A 316 -11.09 -35.58 -12.90
C VAL A 316 -9.84 -36.15 -13.56
N ASP A 317 -9.29 -37.18 -12.95
CA ASP A 317 -8.12 -37.94 -13.39
C ASP A 317 -8.49 -39.43 -13.38
N ASP A 318 -8.46 -40.10 -14.53
CA ASP A 318 -8.85 -41.51 -14.69
C ASP A 318 -10.19 -41.88 -14.01
N GLY A 319 -11.17 -40.97 -14.08
CA GLY A 319 -12.49 -41.17 -13.49
C GLY A 319 -12.56 -40.91 -11.97
N ILE A 320 -11.46 -40.51 -11.33
CA ILE A 320 -11.38 -40.11 -9.91
C ILE A 320 -11.36 -38.58 -9.81
N VAL A 321 -12.20 -38.02 -8.94
CA VAL A 321 -12.19 -36.57 -8.67
C VAL A 321 -11.03 -36.25 -7.72
N ARG A 322 -10.02 -35.55 -8.24
CA ARG A 322 -8.83 -35.08 -7.52
C ARG A 322 -9.06 -33.74 -6.83
N GLY A 323 -9.99 -32.94 -7.34
CA GLY A 323 -10.26 -31.60 -6.84
C GLY A 323 -11.49 -30.97 -7.46
N VAL A 324 -11.73 -29.71 -7.13
CA VAL A 324 -12.83 -28.90 -7.67
C VAL A 324 -12.29 -27.52 -8.03
N LEU A 325 -12.50 -27.09 -9.26
CA LEU A 325 -12.31 -25.71 -9.68
C LEU A 325 -13.61 -24.95 -9.42
N ALA A 326 -13.60 -24.00 -8.49
CA ALA A 326 -14.75 -23.16 -8.18
C ALA A 326 -14.53 -21.72 -8.70
N LEU A 327 -15.52 -21.22 -9.42
CA LEU A 327 -15.54 -19.91 -10.05
C LEU A 327 -16.80 -19.17 -9.60
N ASP A 328 -16.67 -17.92 -9.18
CA ASP A 328 -17.82 -17.16 -8.72
C ASP A 328 -17.85 -15.71 -9.21
N ARG A 329 -19.04 -15.13 -9.13
CA ARG A 329 -19.33 -13.74 -9.51
C ARG A 329 -20.24 -13.10 -8.47
N VAL A 330 -19.96 -11.83 -8.14
CA VAL A 330 -20.85 -11.01 -7.32
C VAL A 330 -22.16 -10.72 -8.06
N ASP A 331 -22.08 -10.56 -9.38
CA ASP A 331 -23.25 -10.38 -10.22
C ASP A 331 -24.02 -11.69 -10.39
N ASN A 332 -25.35 -11.55 -10.54
CA ASN A 332 -26.25 -12.68 -10.72
C ASN A 332 -26.32 -13.18 -12.16
N ARG A 333 -25.20 -13.12 -12.89
CA ARG A 333 -25.12 -13.55 -14.27
C ARG A 333 -24.81 -15.04 -14.31
N ALA A 334 -25.73 -15.83 -14.86
CA ALA A 334 -25.53 -17.25 -15.10
C ALA A 334 -24.29 -17.52 -15.98
N PHE A 335 -23.63 -18.64 -15.72
CA PHE A 335 -22.51 -19.10 -16.55
C PHE A 335 -23.04 -19.66 -17.86
N THR A 336 -22.49 -19.20 -18.99
CA THR A 336 -22.86 -19.73 -20.31
C THR A 336 -22.20 -21.09 -20.58
N SER A 337 -22.70 -21.83 -21.58
CA SER A 337 -22.08 -23.08 -22.01
C SER A 337 -20.62 -22.88 -22.46
N GLN A 338 -20.32 -21.77 -23.13
CA GLN A 338 -18.96 -21.43 -23.55
C GLN A 338 -18.04 -21.15 -22.35
N GLU A 339 -18.53 -20.42 -21.35
CA GLU A 339 -17.77 -20.15 -20.12
C GLU A 339 -17.52 -21.45 -19.33
N HIS A 340 -18.51 -22.34 -19.30
CA HIS A 340 -18.39 -23.66 -18.71
C HIS A 340 -17.32 -24.51 -19.42
N GLU A 341 -17.31 -24.52 -20.76
CA GLU A 341 -16.29 -25.24 -21.54
C GLU A 341 -14.87 -24.69 -21.30
N LEU A 342 -14.71 -23.36 -21.28
CA LEU A 342 -13.43 -22.71 -20.97
C LEU A 342 -12.93 -23.06 -19.57
N ALA A 343 -13.85 -23.04 -18.60
CA ALA A 343 -13.52 -23.40 -17.22
C ALA A 343 -13.17 -24.90 -17.09
N ALA A 344 -13.86 -25.79 -17.82
CA ALA A 344 -13.51 -27.20 -17.88
C ALA A 344 -12.14 -27.44 -18.56
N GLN A 345 -11.77 -26.65 -19.57
CA GLN A 345 -10.44 -26.66 -20.16
C GLN A 345 -9.38 -26.20 -19.16
N ALA A 346 -9.64 -25.14 -18.40
CA ALA A 346 -8.75 -24.64 -17.36
C ALA A 346 -8.55 -25.68 -16.24
N ALA A 347 -9.61 -26.38 -15.82
CA ALA A 347 -9.53 -27.47 -14.86
C ALA A 347 -8.60 -28.60 -15.33
N ARG A 348 -8.68 -28.99 -16.62
CA ARG A 348 -7.77 -29.98 -17.23
C ARG A 348 -6.33 -29.48 -17.32
N TYR A 349 -6.13 -28.20 -17.61
CA TYR A 349 -4.80 -27.59 -17.61
C TYR A 349 -4.18 -27.63 -16.21
N CYS A 350 -4.92 -27.22 -15.18
CA CYS A 350 -4.46 -27.23 -13.80
C CYS A 350 -4.09 -28.65 -13.34
N LEU A 351 -4.90 -29.65 -13.71
CA LEU A 351 -4.57 -31.06 -13.45
C LEU A 351 -3.21 -31.45 -14.03
N ARG A 352 -2.98 -31.14 -15.31
CA ARG A 352 -1.74 -31.48 -16.02
C ARG A 352 -0.52 -30.72 -15.52
N ALA A 353 -0.71 -29.50 -15.02
CA ALA A 353 0.39 -28.73 -14.45
C ALA A 353 0.83 -29.33 -13.11
N ILE A 354 -0.09 -29.91 -12.33
CA ILE A 354 0.18 -30.48 -11.01
C ILE A 354 0.74 -31.91 -11.10
N GLN A 355 0.47 -32.64 -12.19
CA GLN A 355 0.95 -34.01 -12.45
C GLN A 355 2.39 -34.05 -12.98
#